data_AF-A0A098S3B1-F1
#
_entry.id   AF-A0A098S3B1-F1
#
_cell.length_a   1.000
_cell.length_b   1.000
_cell.length_c   1.000
_cell.angle_alpha   90.00
_cell.angle_beta   90.00
_cell.angle_gamma   90.00
#
_symmetry.space_group_name_H-M   'P 1'
#
loop_
_entity.id
_entity.type
_entity.pdbx_description
1 polymer ?
#
loop_
_entity_poly.entity_id
_entity_poly.type
_entity_poly.pdbx_seq_one_letter_code
_entity_poly.pdbx_strand_id
1 'polypeptide(L)'
;MSKTYYINVKPSNLKDFHQIIKSLKNLGIIDSFGSVGELAREGDPISIEDLISVLEYSRQEVKEGNTLTTEDVKKQVENWTKKQ
;
A
#
# COMPACT_ATOMS: atom_id res chain seq x y z
N MET A 1 -2.63 -24.58 -15.14
CA MET A 1 -3.39 -24.12 -13.96
C MET A 1 -2.42 -23.33 -13.08
N SER A 2 -2.60 -22.02 -12.96
CA SER A 2 -1.81 -21.19 -12.04
C SER A 2 -2.38 -21.31 -10.62
N LYS A 3 -1.50 -21.46 -9.63
CA LYS A 3 -1.87 -21.50 -8.20
C LYS A 3 -1.31 -20.25 -7.54
N THR A 4 -2.17 -19.49 -6.87
CA THR A 4 -1.79 -18.30 -6.10
C THR A 4 -1.68 -18.66 -4.63
N TYR A 5 -0.59 -18.25 -3.98
CA TYR A 5 -0.35 -18.49 -2.56
C TYR A 5 -0.21 -17.15 -1.83
N TYR A 6 -0.82 -17.06 -0.65
CA TYR A 6 -0.69 -15.92 0.24
C TYR A 6 0.23 -16.32 1.41
N ILE A 7 1.29 -15.56 1.61
CA ILE A 7 2.31 -15.85 2.63
C ILE A 7 2.43 -14.66 3.56
N ASN A 8 2.21 -14.89 4.85
CA ASN A 8 2.43 -13.89 5.88
C ASN A 8 3.91 -13.92 6.31
N VAL A 9 4.60 -12.79 6.16
CA VAL A 9 6.02 -12.66 6.47
C VAL A 9 6.20 -11.71 7.64
N LYS A 10 6.97 -12.14 8.64
CA LYS A 10 7.33 -11.26 9.77
C LYS A 10 8.12 -10.06 9.24
N PRO A 11 7.88 -8.83 9.73
CA PRO A 11 8.60 -7.64 9.26
C PRO A 11 10.12 -7.76 9.33
N SER A 12 10.65 -8.44 10.35
CA SER A 12 12.09 -8.70 10.52
C SER A 12 12.71 -9.49 9.36
N ASN A 13 11.92 -10.28 8.64
CA ASN A 13 12.37 -11.20 7.60
C ASN A 13 11.97 -10.72 6.20
N LEU A 14 11.33 -9.55 6.09
CA LEU A 14 10.75 -9.07 4.83
C LEU A 14 11.82 -8.85 3.75
N LYS A 15 12.98 -8.30 4.14
CA LYS A 15 14.10 -8.04 3.23
C LYS A 15 14.64 -9.34 2.62
N ASP A 16 14.90 -10.33 3.46
CA ASP A 16 15.43 -11.63 3.02
C ASP A 16 14.39 -12.37 2.18
N PHE A 17 13.12 -12.32 2.59
CA PHE A 17 12.02 -12.89 1.83
C PHE A 17 11.90 -12.25 0.43
N HIS A 18 12.00 -10.92 0.32
CA HIS A 18 12.00 -10.23 -0.97
C HIS A 18 13.16 -10.68 -1.87
N GLN A 19 14.37 -10.89 -1.32
CA GLN A 19 15.50 -11.39 -2.09
C GLN A 19 15.28 -12.82 -2.61
N ILE A 20 14.73 -13.69 -1.76
CA ILE A 20 14.39 -15.07 -2.14
C ILE A 20 13.34 -15.08 -3.26
N ILE A 21 12.25 -14.34 -3.08
CA ILE A 21 11.15 -14.29 -4.06
C ILE A 21 11.61 -13.70 -5.40
N LYS A 22 12.47 -12.67 -5.39
CA LYS A 22 13.10 -12.14 -6.61
C LYS A 22 13.94 -13.21 -7.33
N SER A 23 14.69 -14.00 -6.57
CA SER A 23 15.51 -15.08 -7.12
C SER A 23 14.64 -16.17 -7.76
N LEU A 24 13.55 -16.56 -7.11
CA LEU A 24 12.60 -17.54 -7.66
C LEU A 24 11.93 -17.04 -8.96
N LYS A 25 11.61 -15.75 -9.04
CA LYS A 25 11.09 -15.14 -10.26
C LYS A 25 12.11 -15.17 -11.40
N ASN A 26 13.37 -14.83 -11.12
CA ASN A 26 14.44 -14.85 -12.12
C ASN A 26 14.74 -16.27 -12.64
N LEU A 27 14.52 -17.28 -11.81
CA LEU A 27 14.64 -18.69 -12.20
C LEU A 27 13.41 -19.23 -12.94
N GLY A 28 12.36 -18.42 -13.14
CA GLY A 28 11.12 -18.83 -13.79
C GLY A 28 10.27 -19.81 -12.97
N ILE A 29 10.53 -19.92 -11.66
CA ILE A 29 9.79 -20.81 -10.75
C ILE A 29 8.42 -20.21 -10.40
N ILE A 30 8.34 -18.87 -10.34
CA ILE A 30 7.11 -18.12 -10.13
C ILE A 30 6.95 -17.06 -11.21
N ASP A 31 5.72 -16.84 -11.65
CA ASP A 31 5.42 -15.85 -12.70
C ASP A 31 5.47 -14.41 -12.17
N SER A 32 4.89 -14.20 -10.98
CA SER A 32 4.73 -12.87 -10.39
C SER A 32 4.58 -12.92 -8.87
N PHE A 33 4.91 -11.83 -8.20
CA PHE A 33 4.63 -11.60 -6.78
C PHE A 33 4.23 -10.13 -6.58
N GLY A 34 3.48 -9.85 -5.51
CA GLY A 34 3.11 -8.49 -5.11
C GLY A 34 2.96 -8.41 -3.59
N SER A 35 3.27 -7.25 -3.01
CA SER A 35 2.98 -6.95 -1.60
C SER A 35 1.64 -6.25 -1.53
N VAL A 36 0.76 -6.71 -0.64
CA VAL A 36 -0.60 -6.15 -0.48
C VAL A 36 -0.58 -4.87 0.38
N GLY A 37 0.58 -4.36 0.82
CA GLY A 37 0.60 -3.37 1.90
C GLY A 37 1.78 -2.39 2.02
N GLU A 38 2.49 -2.03 0.95
CA GLU A 38 3.42 -0.88 1.03
C GLU A 38 2.69 0.41 0.64
N LEU A 39 1.86 0.93 1.55
CA LEU A 39 1.75 2.38 1.68
C LEU A 39 3.07 2.83 2.33
N ALA A 40 3.79 3.75 1.69
CA ALA A 40 5.09 4.23 2.13
C ALA A 40 5.10 4.55 3.64
N ARG A 41 6.12 4.09 4.37
CA ARG A 41 6.29 4.43 5.79
C ARG A 41 6.90 5.82 5.92
N GLU A 42 6.54 6.53 6.99
CA GLU A 42 7.12 7.82 7.30
C GLU A 42 8.65 7.73 7.39
N GLY A 43 9.35 8.49 6.54
CA GLY A 43 10.81 8.51 6.46
C GLY A 43 11.44 7.63 5.36
N ASP A 44 10.68 6.79 4.67
CA ASP A 44 11.20 6.05 3.52
C ASP A 44 11.15 6.91 2.23
N PRO A 45 12.21 6.87 1.40
CA PRO A 45 12.21 7.58 0.12
C PRO A 45 11.19 6.94 -0.83
N ILE A 46 10.17 7.72 -1.19
CA ILE A 46 9.21 7.36 -2.22
C ILE A 46 9.85 7.53 -3.61
N SER A 47 9.62 6.58 -4.52
CA SER A 47 10.02 6.77 -5.91
C SER A 47 9.19 7.88 -6.56
N ILE A 48 9.71 8.51 -7.61
CA ILE A 48 8.97 9.57 -8.31
C ILE A 48 7.69 8.99 -8.93
N GLU A 49 7.78 7.76 -9.44
CA GLU A 49 6.66 7.03 -10.05
C GLU A 49 5.56 6.73 -9.03
N ASP A 50 5.93 6.27 -7.82
CA ASP A 50 4.97 6.02 -6.74
C ASP A 50 4.33 7.32 -6.26
N LEU A 51 5.10 8.41 -6.17
CA LEU A 51 4.58 9.73 -5.80
C LEU A 51 3.57 10.24 -6.85
N ILE A 52 3.89 10.09 -8.14
CA ILE A 52 2.99 10.45 -9.24
C ILE A 52 1.69 9.63 -9.12
N SER A 53 1.79 8.32 -8.88
CA SER A 53 0.62 7.45 -8.71
C SER A 53 -0.27 7.89 -7.54
N VAL A 54 0.31 8.30 -6.41
CA VAL A 54 -0.44 8.82 -5.26
C VAL A 54 -1.14 10.13 -5.60
N LEU A 55 -0.46 11.04 -6.31
CA LEU A 55 -1.03 12.34 -6.70
C LEU A 55 -2.15 12.19 -7.74
N GLU A 56 -2.00 11.27 -8.70
CA GLU A 56 -3.04 10.96 -9.69
C GLU A 56 -4.27 10.34 -9.05
N TYR A 57 -4.06 9.37 -8.16
CA TYR A 57 -5.13 8.77 -7.36
C TYR A 57 -5.89 9.84 -6.55
N SER A 58 -5.16 10.69 -5.82
CA SER A 58 -5.76 11.79 -5.05
C SER A 58 -6.56 12.76 -5.92
N ARG A 59 -6.04 13.12 -7.10
CA ARG A 59 -6.77 13.99 -8.06
C ARG A 59 -8.04 13.32 -8.57
N GLN A 60 -8.03 12.01 -8.76
CA GLN A 60 -9.21 11.26 -9.19
C GLN A 60 -10.27 11.19 -8.10
N GLU A 61 -9.89 10.90 -6.86
CA GLU A 61 -10.79 10.94 -5.70
C GLU A 61 -11.47 12.31 -5.54
N VAL A 62 -10.73 13.39 -5.81
CA VAL A 62 -11.30 14.75 -5.81
C VAL A 62 -12.36 14.94 -6.90
N LYS A 63 -12.11 14.43 -8.11
CA LYS A 63 -13.08 14.51 -9.23
C LYS A 63 -14.32 13.66 -8.99
N GLU A 64 -14.16 12.52 -8.31
CA GLU A 64 -15.24 11.59 -7.97
C GLU A 64 -16.07 12.07 -6.77
N GLY A 65 -15.69 13.19 -6.15
CA GLY A 65 -16.38 13.75 -4.98
C GLY A 65 -16.06 13.00 -3.69
N ASN A 66 -15.08 12.10 -3.71
CA ASN A 66 -14.56 11.37 -2.55
C ASN A 66 -13.58 12.25 -1.73
N THR A 67 -13.86 13.54 -1.58
CA THR A 67 -13.12 14.44 -0.69
C THR A 67 -13.86 14.64 0.61
N LEU A 68 -13.16 14.53 1.72
CA LEU A 68 -13.63 15.05 2.99
C LEU A 68 -13.21 16.51 3.11
N THR A 69 -14.15 17.39 3.40
CA THR A 69 -13.81 18.76 3.80
C THR A 69 -13.16 18.75 5.19
N THR A 70 -12.46 19.82 5.54
CA THR A 70 -11.93 20.03 6.89
C THR A 70 -13.03 19.87 7.96
N GLU A 71 -14.23 20.32 7.63
CA GLU A 71 -15.43 20.22 8.45
C GLU A 71 -15.93 18.78 8.59
N ASP A 72 -15.86 17.97 7.54
CA ASP A 72 -16.20 16.54 7.59
C ASP A 72 -15.21 15.75 8.45
N VAL A 73 -13.92 16.05 8.30
CA VAL A 73 -12.85 15.48 9.13
C VAL A 73 -13.07 15.86 10.60
N LYS A 74 -13.37 17.14 10.88
CA LYS A 74 -13.65 17.61 12.24
C LYS A 74 -14.84 16.87 12.87
N LYS A 75 -15.94 16.71 12.13
CA LYS A 75 -17.12 15.96 12.58
C LYS A 75 -16.82 14.48 12.84
N GLN A 76 -16.00 13.84 12.01
CA GLN A 76 -15.59 12.44 12.22
C GLN A 76 -14.76 12.28 13.49
N VAL A 77 -13.79 13.17 13.73
CA VAL A 77 -12.95 13.18 14.93
C VAL A 77 -13.78 13.42 16.20
N GLU A 78 -14.70 14.39 16.16
CA GLU A 78 -15.64 14.66 17.26
C GLU A 78 -16.56 13.47 17.55
N ASN A 79 -17.01 12.75 16.51
CA ASN A 79 -17.85 11.56 16.67
C ASN A 79 -17.07 10.35 17.20
N TRP A 80 -15.78 10.21 16.89
CA TRP A 80 -14.91 9.18 17.46
C TRP A 80 -14.64 9.42 18.95
N THR A 81 -14.39 10.67 19.34
CA THR A 81 -14.17 11.03 20.74
C THR A 81 -15.43 10.92 21.60
N LYS A 82 -16.63 11.06 21.02
CA LYS A 82 -17.91 10.86 21.72
C LYS A 82 -18.34 9.39 21.88
N LYS A 83 -17.72 8.45 21.15
CA LYS A 83 -18.02 7.01 21.21
C LYS A 83 -17.11 6.24 22.17
N GLN A 84 -16.18 6.93 22.82
CA GLN A 84 -15.32 6.44 23.92
C GLN A 84 -15.91 6.92 25.24
#